data_AF-A0A356T8X0-F1
#
_entry.id   AF-A0A356T8X0-F1
#
_cell.length_a   1.000
_cell.length_b   1.000
_cell.length_c   1.000
_cell.angle_alpha   90.00
_cell.angle_beta   90.00
_cell.angle_gamma   90.00
#
_symmetry.space_group_name_H-M   'P 1'
#
loop_
_entity.id
_entity.type
_entity.pdbx_description
1 polymer ?
#
loop_
_entity_poly.entity_id
_entity_poly.type
_entity_poly.pdbx_seq_one_letter_code
_entity_poly.pdbx_strand_id
1 'polypeptide(L)'
;MKVHELIEILEELDPDASVYVMSQQSWPFEVAIHGVAVREDFTEADDEEPPAEEHDRWAASDGALPSSDVFIVEGGQLRYGSKDAWDAARRR
;
A
#
# COMPACT_ATOMS: atom_id res chain seq x y z
N MET A 1 -0.93 15.10 -3.70
CA MET A 1 -2.21 14.48 -4.08
C MET A 1 -3.36 15.15 -3.36
N LYS A 2 -4.36 15.60 -4.09
CA LYS A 2 -5.66 16.08 -3.60
C LYS A 2 -6.62 14.90 -3.48
N VAL A 3 -7.73 15.10 -2.76
CA VAL A 3 -8.74 14.06 -2.54
C VAL A 3 -9.39 13.62 -3.85
N HIS A 4 -9.80 14.55 -4.71
CA HIS A 4 -10.46 14.19 -5.98
C HIS A 4 -9.50 13.44 -6.93
N GLU A 5 -8.22 13.83 -6.98
CA GLU A 5 -7.20 13.10 -7.76
C GLU A 5 -7.05 11.66 -7.28
N LEU A 6 -7.04 11.44 -5.96
CA LEU A 6 -6.97 10.09 -5.40
C LEU A 6 -8.25 9.29 -5.69
N ILE A 7 -9.42 9.92 -5.59
CA ILE A 7 -10.70 9.27 -5.89
C ILE A 7 -10.74 8.85 -7.36
N GLU A 8 -10.39 9.74 -8.29
CA GLU A 8 -10.35 9.46 -9.73
C GLU A 8 -9.47 8.24 -10.02
N ILE A 9 -8.28 8.14 -9.41
CA ILE A 9 -7.41 6.97 -9.56
C ILE A 9 -8.05 5.71 -8.99
N LEU A 10 -8.62 5.78 -7.78
CA LEU A 10 -9.20 4.60 -7.11
C LEU A 10 -10.49 4.10 -7.78
N GLU A 11 -11.26 4.99 -8.42
CA GLU A 11 -12.48 4.64 -9.16
C GLU A 11 -12.19 3.81 -10.43
N GLU A 12 -10.96 3.85 -10.94
CA GLU A 12 -10.52 3.06 -12.10
C GLU A 12 -10.08 1.63 -11.73
N LEU A 13 -9.89 1.33 -10.44
CA LEU A 13 -9.38 0.04 -9.95
C LEU A 13 -10.50 -0.93 -9.53
N ASP A 14 -10.12 -2.17 -9.23
CA ASP A 14 -11.04 -3.19 -8.71
C ASP A 14 -11.69 -2.71 -7.39
N PRO A 15 -13.02 -2.50 -7.35
CA PRO A 15 -13.69 -1.95 -6.17
C PRO A 15 -13.73 -2.92 -4.99
N ASP A 16 -13.47 -4.21 -5.22
CA ASP A 16 -13.45 -5.24 -4.17
C ASP A 16 -12.01 -5.55 -3.69
N ALA A 17 -10.99 -4.92 -4.28
CA ALA A 17 -9.59 -5.11 -3.90
C ALA A 17 -9.29 -4.57 -2.50
N SER A 18 -8.33 -5.22 -1.82
CA SER A 18 -7.82 -4.72 -0.55
C SER A 18 -6.87 -3.55 -0.79
N VAL A 19 -6.98 -2.51 0.06
CA VAL A 19 -6.14 -1.30 -0.02
C VAL A 19 -5.14 -1.30 1.12
N TYR A 20 -3.85 -1.21 0.78
CA TYR A 20 -2.73 -1.20 1.72
C TYR A 20 -1.94 0.11 1.61
N VAL A 21 -1.16 0.42 2.64
CA VAL A 21 -0.19 1.52 2.61
C VAL A 21 1.21 0.93 2.59
N MET A 22 2.00 1.28 1.58
CA MET A 22 3.44 1.04 1.60
C MET A 22 4.12 2.20 2.32
N SER A 23 4.67 1.93 3.51
CA SER A 23 5.32 2.94 4.35
C SER A 23 6.63 2.42 4.94
N GLN A 24 7.57 3.34 5.18
CA GLN A 24 8.90 3.04 5.74
C GLN A 24 9.15 3.66 7.14
N GLN A 25 8.18 4.36 7.74
CA GLN A 25 8.41 5.19 8.93
C GLN A 25 8.06 4.50 10.26
N SER A 26 8.81 4.83 11.32
CA SER A 26 8.56 4.35 12.70
C SER A 26 7.91 5.40 13.63
N TRP A 27 7.65 6.61 13.13
CA TRP A 27 7.12 7.75 13.89
C TRP A 27 5.89 8.35 13.19
N PRO A 28 5.01 9.07 13.91
CA PRO A 28 3.85 9.72 13.29
C PRO A 28 4.34 10.92 12.46
N PHE A 29 4.45 10.74 11.16
CA PHE A 29 4.78 11.80 10.22
C PHE A 29 3.60 12.11 9.32
N GLU A 30 3.45 13.39 8.98
CA GLU A 30 2.66 13.78 7.82
C GLU A 30 3.53 13.57 6.58
N VAL A 31 3.14 12.63 5.73
CA VAL A 31 3.83 12.29 4.48
C VAL A 31 2.95 12.64 3.29
N ALA A 32 3.57 13.01 2.17
CA ALA A 32 2.85 13.09 0.91
C ALA A 32 2.51 11.67 0.42
N ILE A 33 1.46 11.53 -0.41
CA ILE A 33 1.26 10.32 -1.21
C ILE A 33 2.07 10.49 -2.49
N HIS A 34 2.96 9.53 -2.78
CA HIS A 34 3.71 9.49 -4.04
C HIS A 34 2.81 9.08 -5.20
N GLY A 35 2.02 8.03 -5.02
CA GLY A 35 1.14 7.48 -6.03
C GLY A 35 0.30 6.32 -5.52
N VAL A 36 -0.41 5.67 -6.44
CA VAL A 36 -1.14 4.41 -6.23
C VAL A 36 -0.56 3.39 -7.22
N ALA A 37 -0.39 2.15 -6.78
CA ALA A 37 0.05 1.04 -7.61
C ALA A 37 -0.82 -0.18 -7.32
N VAL A 38 -0.99 -1.07 -8.29
CA VAL A 38 -1.52 -2.41 -8.08
C VAL A 38 -0.38 -3.40 -7.90
N ARG A 39 -0.63 -4.53 -7.21
CA ARG A 39 0.41 -5.52 -6.94
C ARG A 39 1.14 -5.96 -8.21
N GLU A 40 0.40 -6.21 -9.28
CA GLU A 40 0.98 -6.65 -10.56
C GLU A 40 1.98 -5.65 -11.16
N ASP A 41 1.93 -4.35 -10.82
CA ASP A 41 2.86 -3.34 -11.34
C ASP A 41 4.32 -3.58 -10.91
N PHE A 42 4.55 -4.31 -9.82
CA PHE A 42 5.88 -4.49 -9.22
C PHE A 42 6.17 -5.91 -8.73
N THR A 43 5.29 -6.86 -9.05
CA THR A 43 5.45 -8.29 -8.68
C THR A 43 5.51 -9.19 -9.91
N GLU A 44 5.98 -8.69 -11.06
CA GLU A 44 6.31 -9.56 -12.19
C GLU A 44 7.15 -10.73 -11.67
N ALA A 45 6.56 -11.92 -11.71
CA ALA A 45 7.21 -13.15 -11.31
C ALA A 45 8.41 -13.32 -12.22
N ASP A 46 9.60 -13.07 -11.69
CA ASP A 46 10.80 -13.61 -12.31
C ASP A 46 10.64 -15.12 -12.17
N ASP A 47 10.33 -15.83 -13.27
CA ASP A 47 10.21 -17.30 -13.30
C ASP A 47 11.51 -17.99 -12.81
N GLU A 48 12.58 -17.20 -12.59
CA GLU A 48 13.88 -17.58 -12.04
C GLU A 48 14.06 -17.27 -10.53
N GLU A 49 13.12 -16.58 -9.87
CA GLU A 49 13.24 -16.29 -8.44
C GLU A 49 12.99 -17.56 -7.62
N PRO A 50 13.97 -18.03 -6.81
CA PRO A 50 13.77 -19.21 -6.00
C PRO A 50 12.59 -18.97 -5.05
N PRO A 51 11.71 -19.97 -4.85
CA PRO A 51 10.55 -19.81 -3.97
C PRO A 51 11.01 -19.28 -2.62
N ALA A 52 10.30 -18.26 -2.11
CA ALA A 52 10.58 -17.69 -0.80
C ALA A 52 10.77 -18.83 0.21
N GLU A 53 11.90 -18.85 0.89
CA GLU A 53 12.19 -19.90 1.87
C GLU A 53 11.00 -20.00 2.84
N GLU A 54 10.49 -21.21 3.11
CA GLU A 54 9.32 -21.52 3.97
C GLU A 54 9.35 -20.86 5.38
N HIS A 55 10.45 -20.18 5.73
CA HIS A 55 10.73 -19.57 7.01
C HIS A 55 10.60 -18.04 7.05
N ASP A 56 10.27 -17.34 5.96
CA ASP A 56 9.84 -15.95 6.09
C ASP A 56 8.40 -15.90 6.59
N ARG A 57 8.22 -15.82 7.92
CA ARG A 57 6.87 -15.71 8.55
C ARG A 57 6.12 -14.40 8.18
N TRP A 58 6.73 -13.50 7.41
CA TRP A 58 6.12 -12.29 6.87
C TRP A 58 5.91 -12.37 5.35
N ALA A 59 6.48 -13.36 4.66
CA ALA A 59 6.13 -13.64 3.29
C ALA A 59 4.71 -14.22 3.26
N ALA A 60 3.85 -13.60 2.45
CA ALA A 60 2.58 -14.22 2.12
C ALA A 60 2.82 -15.29 1.06
N SER A 61 2.10 -16.41 1.17
CA SER A 61 2.15 -17.45 0.14
C SER A 61 1.67 -16.92 -1.21
N ASP A 62 2.29 -17.33 -2.32
CA ASP A 62 2.00 -16.84 -3.69
C ASP A 62 0.53 -16.96 -4.11
N GLY A 63 -0.25 -17.88 -3.51
CA GLY A 63 -1.69 -18.02 -3.73
C GLY A 63 -2.59 -17.15 -2.84
N ALA A 64 -2.03 -16.38 -1.92
CA ALA A 64 -2.75 -15.56 -0.94
C ALA A 64 -2.68 -14.06 -1.21
N LEU A 65 -1.99 -13.64 -2.29
CA LEU A 65 -1.80 -12.25 -2.66
C LEU A 65 -2.52 -11.95 -3.98
N PRO A 66 -3.75 -11.40 -3.95
CA PRO A 66 -4.42 -10.95 -5.17
C PRO A 66 -3.55 -9.95 -5.95
N SER A 67 -3.41 -10.18 -7.26
CA SER A 67 -2.70 -9.25 -8.16
C SER A 67 -3.37 -7.88 -8.24
N SER A 68 -4.68 -7.82 -7.94
CA SER A 68 -5.47 -6.59 -7.90
C SER A 68 -5.33 -5.77 -6.61
N ASP A 69 -4.59 -6.25 -5.61
CA ASP A 69 -4.38 -5.49 -4.37
C ASP A 69 -3.79 -4.10 -4.67
N VAL A 70 -4.36 -3.08 -4.03
CA VAL A 70 -4.05 -1.67 -4.28
C VAL A 70 -3.15 -1.14 -3.18
N PHE A 71 -2.13 -0.38 -3.55
CA PHE A 71 -1.17 0.23 -2.64
C PHE A 71 -1.16 1.73 -2.77
N ILE A 72 -1.43 2.43 -1.66
CA ILE A 72 -1.08 3.84 -1.51
C ILE A 72 0.39 3.91 -1.14
N VAL A 73 1.21 4.50 -2.00
CA VAL A 73 2.67 4.56 -1.85
C VAL A 73 3.07 5.84 -1.13
N GLU A 74 3.79 5.71 -0.02
CA GLU A 74 4.37 6.83 0.72
C GLU A 74 5.29 7.68 -0.17
N GLY A 75 5.16 8.99 -0.06
CA GLY A 75 6.08 9.99 -0.61
C GLY A 75 6.88 10.70 0.47
N GLY A 76 7.40 11.89 0.18
CA GLY A 76 8.28 12.60 1.12
C GLY A 76 7.59 13.01 2.43
N GLN A 77 8.34 12.90 3.54
CA GLN A 77 7.96 13.50 4.83
C GLN A 77 7.81 15.02 4.70
N LEU A 78 6.70 15.55 5.21
CA LEU A 78 6.39 16.97 5.23
C LEU A 78 6.61 17.59 6.62
N ARG A 79 6.18 16.90 7.69
CA ARG A 79 6.33 17.35 9.09
C ARG A 79 6.01 16.24 10.10
N TYR A 80 6.18 16.53 11.39
CA TYR A 80 5.69 15.69 12.48
C TYR A 80 4.16 15.71 12.51
N GLY A 81 3.57 14.53 12.66
CA GLY A 81 2.14 14.33 12.84
C GLY A 81 1.74 14.11 14.31
N SER A 82 0.45 13.85 14.53
CA SER A 82 -0.10 13.52 15.85
C SER A 82 -0.52 12.05 15.92
N LYS A 83 -0.34 11.43 17.10
CA LYS A 83 -0.88 10.10 17.41
C LYS A 83 -2.42 10.08 17.45
N ASP A 84 -3.07 11.24 17.63
CA ASP A 84 -4.52 11.35 17.63
C ASP A 84 -5.15 10.99 16.28
N ALA A 85 -4.35 10.97 15.19
CA ALA A 85 -4.83 10.59 13.87
C ALA A 85 -5.38 9.16 13.81
N TRP A 86 -4.85 8.23 14.62
CA TRP A 86 -5.33 6.84 14.67
C TRP A 86 -6.70 6.74 15.34
N ASP A 87 -7.00 7.60 16.32
CA ASP A 87 -8.30 7.65 16.98
C ASP A 87 -9.34 8.38 16.12
N ALA A 88 -8.91 9.39 15.35
CA ALA A 88 -9.77 10.14 14.44
C ALA A 88 -10.12 9.38 13.15
N ALA A 89 -9.40 8.30 12.83
CA ALA A 89 -9.58 7.52 11.62
C ALA A 89 -11.00 6.91 11.56
N ARG A 90 -11.73 7.20 10.48
CA ARG A 90 -13.09 6.69 10.25
C ARG A 90 -13.02 5.29 9.63
N ARG A 91 -13.91 4.39 10.06
CA ARG A 91 -14.12 3.06 9.47
C ARG A 91 -15.59 2.94 9.05
N ARG A 92 -15.87 2.19 7.98
CA ARG A 92 -17.23 1.83 7.55
C ARG A 92 -17.54 0.40 7.96
#